data_AF-A0A7V5BYX9-F1
#
_entry.id   AF-A0A7V5BYX9-F1
#
_cell.length_a   1.000
_cell.length_b   1.000
_cell.length_c   1.000
_cell.angle_alpha   90.00
_cell.angle_beta   90.00
_cell.angle_gamma   90.00
#
_symmetry.space_group_name_H-M   'P 1'
#
loop_
_entity.id
_entity.type
_entity.pdbx_description
1 polymer ?
#
loop_
_entity_poly.entity_id
_entity_poly.type
_entity_poly.pdbx_seq_one_letter_code
_entity_poly.pdbx_strand_id
1 'polypeptide(L)'
;MPPPPTRFEAGTPRWRTPTPEPEVHVVAPGDTLWDITAARLAERLGRKPSSAEIARAWPRLYAANLETIGDDPNLIRPGQRLTIPESMP
;
A
#
# COMPACT_ATOMS: atom_id res chain seq x y z
N MET A 1 -14.77 -45.94 37.06
CA MET A 1 -14.96 -44.69 36.29
C MET A 1 -13.62 -43.94 36.25
N PRO A 2 -12.83 -44.03 35.18
CA PRO A 2 -11.68 -43.17 34.95
C PRO A 2 -12.12 -41.78 34.43
N PRO A 3 -11.40 -40.69 34.71
CA PRO A 3 -11.66 -39.39 34.08
C PRO A 3 -11.13 -39.34 32.64
N PRO A 4 -11.78 -38.63 31.71
CA PRO A 4 -11.16 -38.26 30.45
C PRO A 4 -10.34 -36.97 30.60
N PRO A 5 -9.05 -36.96 30.22
CA PRO A 5 -8.43 -35.76 29.71
C PRO A 5 -8.07 -36.00 28.25
N THR A 6 -8.95 -35.59 27.36
CA THR A 6 -8.54 -35.25 26.00
C THR A 6 -9.13 -33.90 25.66
N ARG A 7 -8.50 -32.85 26.20
CA ARG A 7 -8.63 -31.52 25.66
C ARG A 7 -7.77 -31.48 24.39
N PHE A 8 -8.34 -31.92 23.28
CA PHE A 8 -7.83 -31.57 21.98
C PHE A 8 -7.86 -30.04 21.83
N GLU A 9 -6.77 -29.55 21.27
CA GLU A 9 -6.37 -28.16 21.17
C GLU A 9 -7.43 -27.29 20.50
N ALA A 10 -8.05 -26.41 21.28
CA ALA A 10 -8.85 -25.33 20.76
C ALA A 10 -7.89 -24.21 20.30
N GLY A 11 -7.61 -24.20 19.00
CA GLY A 11 -6.83 -23.16 18.37
C GLY A 11 -6.43 -23.55 16.97
N THR A 12 -7.41 -23.68 16.07
CA THR A 12 -7.12 -23.65 14.64
C THR A 12 -6.18 -22.46 14.37
N PRO A 13 -5.03 -22.63 13.68
CA PRO A 13 -4.46 -21.50 12.98
C PRO A 13 -5.54 -21.13 11.98
N ARG A 14 -6.33 -20.11 12.32
CA ARG A 14 -7.09 -19.33 11.37
C ARG A 14 -6.10 -19.04 10.26
N TRP A 15 -6.21 -19.78 9.16
CA TRP A 15 -5.62 -19.43 7.89
C TRP A 15 -6.31 -18.12 7.48
N ARG A 16 -5.95 -17.04 8.17
CA ARG A 16 -6.10 -15.71 7.64
C ARG A 16 -5.09 -15.77 6.50
N THR A 17 -5.58 -16.00 5.28
CA THR A 17 -4.94 -15.39 4.14
C THR A 17 -4.60 -13.98 4.59
N PRO A 18 -3.32 -13.58 4.65
CA PRO A 18 -3.03 -12.17 4.83
C PRO A 18 -3.71 -11.52 3.64
N THR A 19 -4.87 -10.89 3.87
CA THR A 19 -5.36 -9.87 2.95
C THR A 19 -4.16 -8.95 2.79
N PRO A 20 -3.63 -8.76 1.57
CA PRO A 20 -2.48 -7.90 1.38
C PRO A 20 -2.85 -6.58 2.04
N GLU A 21 -2.17 -6.28 3.16
CA GLU A 21 -2.44 -5.04 3.86
C GLU A 21 -2.14 -3.94 2.86
N PRO A 22 -3.07 -2.99 2.65
CA PRO A 22 -2.84 -1.93 1.68
C PRO A 22 -1.50 -1.29 2.00
N GLU A 23 -0.56 -1.36 1.07
CA GLU A 23 0.77 -0.83 1.29
C GLU A 23 0.62 0.68 1.50
N VAL A 24 1.12 1.20 2.62
CA VAL A 24 1.00 2.61 2.96
C VAL A 24 2.36 3.27 2.85
N HIS A 25 2.43 4.35 2.08
CA HIS A 25 3.58 5.24 2.04
C HIS A 25 3.31 6.48 2.87
N VAL A 26 4.26 6.87 3.73
CA VAL A 26 4.19 8.12 4.49
C VAL A 26 4.99 9.17 3.76
N VAL A 27 4.33 10.25 3.33
CA VAL A 27 4.94 11.37 2.60
C VAL A 27 6.03 12.00 3.47
N ALA A 28 7.25 12.09 2.97
CA ALA A 28 8.35 12.80 3.60
C ALA A 28 8.42 14.27 3.12
N PRO A 29 9.15 15.15 3.84
CA PRO A 29 9.39 16.51 3.37
C PRO A 29 10.10 16.53 2.02
N GLY A 30 9.47 17.17 1.03
CA GLY A 30 10.01 17.28 -0.34
C GLY A 30 9.55 16.18 -1.30
N ASP A 31 8.77 15.20 -0.82
CA ASP A 31 8.14 14.23 -1.71
C ASP A 31 7.14 14.88 -2.65
N THR A 32 7.00 14.26 -3.83
CA THR A 32 5.96 14.59 -4.79
C THR A 32 5.24 13.30 -5.16
N LEU A 33 3.96 13.38 -5.56
CA LEU A 33 3.24 12.19 -6.04
C LEU A 33 3.99 11.47 -7.16
N TRP A 34 4.69 12.24 -8.01
CA TRP A 34 5.53 11.71 -9.07
C TRP A 34 6.70 10.88 -8.52
N ASP A 35 7.47 11.41 -7.57
CA ASP A 35 8.63 10.72 -7.00
C ASP A 35 8.21 9.49 -6.19
N ILE A 36 7.17 9.62 -5.37
CA ILE A 36 6.57 8.49 -4.64
C ILE A 36 6.15 7.40 -5.62
N THR A 37 5.44 7.76 -6.70
CA THR A 37 5.03 6.80 -7.73
C THR A 37 6.26 6.17 -8.40
N ALA A 38 7.28 6.95 -8.71
CA ALA A 38 8.50 6.46 -9.34
C ALA A 38 9.25 5.46 -8.44
N ALA A 39 9.36 5.76 -7.15
CA ALA A 39 9.95 4.87 -6.16
C ALA A 39 9.16 3.55 -6.07
N ARG A 40 7.83 3.63 -5.96
CA ARG A 40 6.97 2.44 -5.85
C ARG A 40 6.99 1.57 -7.09
N LEU A 41 6.96 2.18 -8.27
CA LEU A 41 7.13 1.45 -9.52
C LEU A 41 8.53 0.84 -9.63
N ALA A 42 9.56 1.52 -9.15
CA ALA A 42 10.91 0.98 -9.18
C ALA A 42 11.05 -0.28 -8.31
N GLU A 43 10.44 -0.27 -7.12
CA GLU A 43 10.38 -1.44 -6.23
C GLU A 43 9.62 -2.61 -6.88
N ARG A 44 8.47 -2.34 -7.51
CA ARG A 44 7.65 -3.37 -8.18
C ARG A 44 8.30 -3.96 -9.43
N LEU A 45 8.89 -3.10 -10.26
CA LEU A 45 9.51 -3.51 -11.52
C LEU A 45 10.93 -4.05 -11.34
N GLY A 46 11.57 -3.80 -10.19
CA GLY A 46 12.99 -4.08 -9.98
C GLY A 46 13.94 -3.25 -10.86
N ARG A 47 13.42 -2.17 -11.48
CA ARG A 47 14.18 -1.25 -12.35
C ARG A 47 13.60 0.15 -12.29
N LYS A 48 14.37 1.16 -12.68
CA LYS A 48 13.85 2.52 -12.79
C LYS A 48 12.70 2.58 -13.82
N PRO A 49 11.51 3.07 -13.44
CA PRO A 49 10.41 3.27 -14.37
C PRO A 49 10.68 4.45 -15.30
N SER A 50 10.11 4.37 -16.49
CA SER A 50 10.14 5.45 -17.48
C SER A 50 9.14 6.53 -17.09
N SER A 51 9.35 7.78 -17.52
CA SER A 51 8.38 8.87 -17.29
C SER A 51 6.97 8.54 -17.77
N ALA A 52 6.84 7.79 -18.87
CA ALA A 52 5.55 7.34 -19.38
C ALA A 52 4.85 6.33 -18.44
N GLU A 53 5.61 5.48 -17.75
CA GLU A 53 5.07 4.52 -16.79
C GLU A 53 4.59 5.23 -15.52
N ILE A 54 5.41 6.16 -15.02
CA ILE A 54 5.05 7.03 -13.89
C ILE A 54 3.81 7.84 -14.24
N ALA A 55 3.76 8.48 -15.42
CA ALA A 55 2.63 9.26 -15.92
C ALA A 55 1.30 8.49 -15.93
N ARG A 56 1.34 7.16 -16.15
CA ARG A 56 0.15 6.30 -16.15
C ARG A 56 -0.22 5.78 -14.76
N ALA A 57 0.74 5.72 -13.85
CA ALA A 57 0.55 5.16 -12.50
C ALA A 57 0.19 6.23 -11.46
N TRP A 58 0.81 7.42 -11.51
CA TRP A 58 0.58 8.46 -10.49
C TRP A 58 -0.88 8.92 -10.42
N PRO A 59 -1.68 8.99 -11.51
CA PRO A 59 -3.10 9.34 -11.39
C PRO A 59 -3.90 8.27 -10.66
N ARG A 60 -3.46 6.99 -10.71
CA ARG A 60 -4.09 5.90 -9.95
C ARG A 60 -3.77 6.01 -8.47
N LEU A 61 -2.51 6.35 -8.13
CA LEU A 61 -2.12 6.66 -6.77
C LEU A 61 -2.95 7.83 -6.24
N TYR A 62 -3.07 8.90 -7.01
CA TYR A 62 -3.88 10.06 -6.64
C TYR A 62 -5.35 9.69 -6.46
N ALA A 63 -5.96 8.97 -7.40
CA ALA A 63 -7.36 8.56 -7.32
C ALA A 63 -7.66 7.71 -6.08
N ALA A 64 -6.75 6.80 -5.71
CA ALA A 64 -6.88 6.00 -4.49
C ALA A 64 -6.72 6.81 -3.19
N ASN A 65 -6.19 8.04 -3.29
CA ASN A 65 -5.91 8.93 -2.17
C ASN A 65 -6.61 10.29 -2.29
N LEU A 66 -7.61 10.42 -3.17
CA LEU A 66 -8.36 11.67 -3.36
C LEU A 66 -8.94 12.18 -2.05
N GLU A 67 -9.47 11.28 -1.22
CA GLU A 67 -10.01 11.62 0.11
C GLU A 67 -8.93 12.16 1.07
N THR A 68 -7.69 11.70 0.93
CA THR A 68 -6.56 12.11 1.79
C THR A 68 -5.89 13.38 1.29
N ILE A 69 -5.70 13.50 -0.03
CA ILE A 69 -4.94 14.59 -0.67
C ILE A 69 -5.85 15.80 -0.93
N GLY A 70 -7.12 15.57 -1.25
CA GLY A 70 -8.05 16.60 -1.73
C GLY A 70 -7.94 16.80 -3.24
N ASP A 71 -8.51 17.92 -3.73
CA ASP A 71 -8.59 18.27 -5.16
C ASP A 71 -7.25 18.64 -5.82
N ASP A 72 -6.24 18.96 -5.01
CA ASP A 72 -4.92 19.41 -5.47
C ASP A 72 -3.86 18.31 -5.32
N PRO A 73 -3.45 17.61 -6.39
CA PRO A 73 -2.44 16.55 -6.34
C PRO A 73 -1.05 17.04 -5.94
N ASN A 74 -0.77 18.34 -6.09
CA ASN A 74 0.50 18.95 -5.69
C ASN A 74 0.54 19.34 -4.20
N LEU A 75 -0.59 19.33 -3.50
CA LEU A 75 -0.68 19.71 -2.09
C LEU A 75 -0.55 18.51 -1.14
N ILE A 76 0.38 17.60 -1.45
CA ILE A 76 0.73 16.56 -0.48
C ILE A 76 1.55 17.16 0.66
N ARG A 77 1.20 16.78 1.89
CA ARG A 77 1.79 17.26 3.13
C ARG A 77 2.65 16.16 3.74
N PRO A 78 3.84 16.49 4.26
CA PRO A 78 4.64 15.55 5.02
C PRO A 78 3.85 14.95 6.17
N GLY A 79 3.96 13.63 6.36
CA GLY A 79 3.21 12.86 7.33
C GLY A 79 1.86 12.32 6.83
N GLN A 80 1.39 12.70 5.64
CA GLN A 80 0.22 12.05 5.04
C GLN A 80 0.52 10.58 4.73
N ARG A 81 -0.48 9.74 5.00
CA ARG A 81 -0.44 8.31 4.72
C ARG A 81 -1.17 8.06 3.40
N LEU A 82 -0.41 7.77 2.36
CA LEU A 82 -0.94 7.45 1.04
C LEU A 82 -1.03 5.94 0.88
N THR A 83 -2.23 5.46 0.57
CA THR A 83 -2.51 4.08 0.19
C THR A 83 -1.96 3.82 -1.21
N ILE A 84 -1.09 2.83 -1.34
CA ILE A 84 -0.53 2.38 -2.60
C ILE A 84 -1.47 1.31 -3.19
N PRO A 85 -2.30 1.63 -4.20
CA PRO A 85 -3.19 0.66 -4.82
C PRO A 85 -2.42 -0.52 -5.43
N GLU A 86 -2.94 -1.72 -5.23
CA GLU A 86 -2.43 -2.94 -5.89
C GLU A 86 -2.55 -2.86 -7.42
N SER A 87 -3.52 -2.08 -7.93
CA SER A 87 -3.73 -1.83 -9.36
C SER A 87 -2.67 -0.94 -10.03
N MET A 88 -1.68 -0.45 -9.28
CA MET A 88 -0.49 0.11 -9.91
C MET A 88 0.34 -1.00 -10.58
N PRO A 89 0.86 -0.76 -11.78
CA PRO A 89 1.61 -1.76 -12.53
C PRO A 89 2.97 -2.10 -11.91
#